data_AF-A0A2T2Z9Z5-F1
#
_entry.id   AF-A0A2T2Z9Z5-F1
#
_cell.length_a   1.000
_cell.length_b   1.000
_cell.length_c   1.000
_cell.angle_alpha   90.00
_cell.angle_beta   90.00
_cell.angle_gamma   90.00
#
_symmetry.space_group_name_H-M   'P 1'
#
loop_
_entity.id
_entity.type
_entity.pdbx_description
1 polymer ?
#
loop_
_entity_poly.entity_id
_entity_poly.type
_entity_poly.pdbx_seq_one_letter_code
_entity_poly.pdbx_strand_id
1 'polypeptide(L)'
;MLTTSLLIGGLAAVRIGLAAAAYLMPARPRPTTFACDNPQDPEYPHHAPLMLFTEAQAHLEMQLHRECRRGDCARKDAAWMVLVDAGRIHPRVPLIGGIR
;
A
#
# COMPACT_ATOMS: atom_id res chain seq x y z
N MET A 1 -43.14 -7.78 -17.77
CA MET A 1 -42.40 -7.02 -16.73
C MET A 1 -41.34 -7.86 -15.98
N LEU A 2 -40.89 -9.02 -16.50
CA LEU A 2 -39.89 -9.87 -15.81
C LEU A 2 -38.50 -9.91 -16.50
N THR A 3 -38.31 -9.27 -17.65
CA THR A 3 -37.07 -9.40 -18.45
C THR A 3 -36.06 -8.27 -18.23
N THR A 4 -36.44 -7.16 -17.60
CA THR A 4 -35.54 -6.02 -17.33
C THR A 4 -34.78 -6.14 -16.01
N SER A 5 -35.22 -7.00 -15.09
CA SER A 5 -34.59 -7.15 -13.76
C SER A 5 -33.25 -7.88 -13.79
N LEU A 6 -32.99 -8.74 -14.78
CA LEU A 6 -31.73 -9.49 -14.86
C LEU A 6 -30.53 -8.64 -15.32
N LEU A 7 -30.76 -7.55 -16.07
CA LEU A 7 -29.68 -6.69 -16.55
C LEU A 7 -29.10 -5.82 -15.43
N ILE A 8 -29.91 -5.41 -14.45
CA ILE A 8 -29.46 -4.59 -13.31
C ILE A 8 -28.74 -5.45 -12.27
N GLY A 9 -29.21 -6.69 -12.03
CA GLY A 9 -28.56 -7.62 -11.09
C GLY A 9 -27.19 -8.10 -11.55
N GLY A 10 -27.00 -8.31 -12.86
CA GLY A 10 -25.73 -8.81 -13.41
C GLY A 10 -24.57 -7.80 -13.33
N LEU A 11 -24.84 -6.50 -13.50
CA LEU A 11 -23.83 -5.44 -13.49
C LEU A 11 -23.27 -5.16 -12.08
N ALA A 12 -24.08 -5.29 -11.03
CA ALA A 12 -23.63 -5.13 -9.65
C ALA A 12 -22.62 -6.23 -9.23
N ALA A 13 -22.87 -7.49 -9.61
CA ALA A 13 -21.98 -8.60 -9.28
C ALA A 13 -20.60 -8.48 -9.95
N VAL A 14 -20.54 -8.00 -11.20
CA VAL A 14 -19.27 -7.79 -11.93
C VAL A 14 -18.45 -6.63 -11.35
N ARG A 15 -19.10 -5.54 -10.92
CA ARG A 15 -18.42 -4.39 -10.31
C ARG A 15 -17.82 -4.71 -8.93
N ILE A 16 -18.54 -5.48 -8.11
CA ILE A 16 -18.08 -5.91 -6.78
C ILE A 16 -16.90 -6.90 -6.90
N GLY A 17 -16.95 -7.82 -7.86
CA GLY A 17 -15.86 -8.77 -8.11
C GLY A 17 -14.54 -8.12 -8.55
N LEU A 18 -14.59 -7.04 -9.35
CA LEU A 18 -13.37 -6.38 -9.85
C LEU A 18 -12.63 -5.58 -8.78
N ALA A 19 -13.36 -4.93 -7.85
CA ALA A 19 -12.76 -4.20 -6.74
C ALA A 19 -12.16 -5.14 -5.68
N ALA A 20 -12.83 -6.25 -5.39
CA ALA A 20 -12.31 -7.29 -4.49
C ALA A 20 -11.00 -7.91 -5.04
N ALA A 21 -10.90 -8.15 -6.35
CA ALA A 21 -9.69 -8.69 -6.94
C ALA A 21 -8.46 -7.79 -6.76
N ALA A 22 -8.61 -6.46 -6.76
CA ALA A 22 -7.51 -5.53 -6.49
C ALA A 22 -7.08 -5.55 -5.01
N TYR A 23 -8.03 -5.75 -4.08
CA TYR A 23 -7.74 -5.90 -2.64
C TYR A 23 -7.16 -7.27 -2.29
N LEU A 24 -7.50 -8.32 -3.04
CA LEU A 24 -6.96 -9.67 -2.86
C LEU A 24 -5.71 -9.94 -3.70
N MET A 25 -5.24 -8.99 -4.53
CA MET A 25 -3.95 -9.13 -5.19
C MET A 25 -2.85 -8.93 -4.13
N PRO A 26 -2.05 -9.96 -3.81
CA PRO A 26 -0.83 -9.73 -3.06
C PRO A 26 0.03 -8.75 -3.86
N ALA A 27 0.69 -7.82 -3.16
CA ALA A 27 1.74 -6.99 -3.74
C ALA A 27 2.57 -7.85 -4.70
N ARG A 28 2.72 -7.41 -5.96
CA ARG A 28 3.45 -8.17 -7.00
C ARG A 28 4.68 -8.82 -6.37
N PRO A 29 4.88 -10.15 -6.51
CA PRO A 29 6.02 -10.81 -5.90
C PRO A 29 7.27 -10.08 -6.35
N ARG A 30 7.99 -9.50 -5.38
CA ARG A 30 9.25 -8.84 -5.62
C ARG A 30 10.18 -9.89 -6.27
N PRO A 31 10.90 -9.58 -7.35
CA PRO A 31 11.87 -10.52 -7.88
C PRO A 31 12.84 -10.88 -6.75
N THR A 32 12.78 -12.13 -6.31
CA THR A 32 13.61 -12.71 -5.25
C THR A 32 15.02 -12.92 -5.78
N THR A 33 15.71 -11.85 -6.15
CA THR A 33 17.15 -11.94 -6.34
C THR A 33 17.80 -11.78 -4.97
N PHE A 34 18.73 -12.67 -4.64
CA PHE A 34 19.47 -12.78 -3.38
C PHE A 34 20.19 -11.49 -2.89
N ALA A 35 20.08 -10.38 -3.61
CA ALA A 35 20.75 -9.13 -3.29
C ALA A 35 20.05 -8.35 -2.16
N CYS A 36 18.71 -8.30 -2.13
CA CYS A 36 17.98 -7.46 -1.17
C CYS A 36 17.68 -8.14 0.18
N ASP A 37 18.07 -9.40 0.36
CA ASP A 37 17.83 -10.17 1.61
C ASP A 37 19.13 -10.56 2.33
N ASN A 38 20.26 -9.94 1.96
CA ASN A 38 21.51 -10.10 2.68
C ASN A 38 21.52 -9.16 3.91
N PRO A 39 21.52 -9.67 5.15
CA PRO A 39 21.55 -8.82 6.35
C PRO A 39 22.83 -7.99 6.50
N GLN A 40 23.89 -8.33 5.74
CA GLN A 40 25.16 -7.61 5.72
C GLN A 40 25.18 -6.46 4.69
N ASP A 41 24.14 -6.32 3.86
CA ASP A 41 23.97 -5.17 2.98
C ASP A 41 23.63 -3.92 3.83
N PRO A 42 24.41 -2.83 3.77
CA PRO A 42 24.10 -1.60 4.50
C PRO A 42 22.74 -1.00 4.08
N GLU A 43 22.22 -1.32 2.90
CA GLU A 43 20.90 -0.89 2.43
C GLU A 43 19.77 -1.79 2.94
N TYR A 44 20.08 -2.94 3.57
CA TYR A 44 19.09 -3.89 4.07
C TYR A 44 17.99 -3.27 4.96
N PRO A 45 18.31 -2.34 5.88
CA PRO A 45 17.29 -1.65 6.67
C PRO A 45 16.35 -0.76 5.85
N HIS A 46 16.71 -0.41 4.61
CA HIS A 46 15.92 0.45 3.73
C HIS A 46 15.14 -0.33 2.66
N HIS A 47 15.49 -1.60 2.41
CA HIS A 47 14.70 -2.49 1.57
C HIS A 47 13.27 -2.61 2.11
N ALA A 48 12.29 -2.56 1.20
CA ALA A 48 10.90 -2.70 1.65
C ALA A 48 10.69 -4.10 2.22
N PRO A 49 9.78 -4.24 3.19
CA PRO A 49 9.62 -5.49 3.90
C PRO A 49 9.10 -6.59 2.97
N LEU A 50 9.41 -7.84 3.31
CA LEU A 50 8.89 -9.01 2.59
C LEU A 50 7.38 -9.20 2.80
N MET A 51 6.89 -8.79 3.96
CA MET A 51 5.49 -8.86 4.37
C MET A 51 5.00 -7.47 4.80
N LEU A 52 3.69 -7.23 4.67
CA LEU A 52 3.10 -5.99 5.18
C LEU A 52 3.26 -5.91 6.70
N PHE A 53 3.44 -4.68 7.21
CA PHE A 53 3.46 -4.41 8.64
C PHE A 53 2.06 -4.44 9.23
N THR A 54 1.97 -4.81 10.51
CA THR A 54 0.81 -4.45 11.34
C THR A 54 0.82 -2.95 11.64
N GLU A 55 -0.32 -2.36 12.05
CA GLU A 55 -0.37 -0.93 12.45
C GLU A 55 0.71 -0.56 13.49
N ALA A 56 0.89 -1.42 14.51
CA ALA A 56 1.88 -1.20 15.57
C ALA A 56 3.33 -1.23 15.04
N GLN A 57 3.65 -2.19 14.16
CA GLN A 57 4.95 -2.26 13.51
C GLN A 57 5.18 -1.05 12.60
N ALA A 58 4.16 -0.62 11.86
CA ALA A 58 4.26 0.55 11.01
C ALA A 58 4.54 1.84 11.82
N HIS A 59 3.90 2.00 12.98
CA HIS A 59 4.22 3.08 13.90
C HIS A 59 5.67 3.03 14.41
N LEU A 60 6.17 1.83 14.75
CA LEU A 60 7.56 1.65 15.18
C LEU A 60 8.55 2.00 14.05
N GLU A 61 8.32 1.49 12.85
CA GLU A 61 9.18 1.73 11.68
C GLU A 61 9.22 3.21 11.29
N MET A 62 8.10 3.93 11.42
CA MET A 62 8.06 5.38 11.29
C MET A 62 8.96 6.11 12.29
N GLN A 63 9.12 5.56 13.50
CA GLN A 63 9.97 6.13 14.53
C GLN A 63 11.44 5.79 14.32
N LEU A 64 11.76 4.57 13.88
CA LEU A 64 13.12 4.15 13.56
C LEU A 64 13.68 4.91 12.36
N HIS A 65 12.85 5.11 11.33
CA HIS A 65 13.23 5.79 10.10
C HIS A 65 12.85 7.28 10.10
N ARG A 66 12.89 7.96 11.25
CA ARG A 66 12.55 9.39 11.37
C ARG A 66 13.35 10.26 10.39
N GLU A 67 14.65 9.99 10.28
CA GLU A 67 15.59 10.75 9.46
C GLU A 67 15.49 10.42 7.96
N CYS A 68 14.98 9.24 7.61
CA CYS A 68 14.86 8.85 6.22
C CYS A 68 13.79 9.69 5.50
N ARG A 69 14.06 10.06 4.25
CA ARG A 69 13.01 10.61 3.38
C ARG A 69 12.11 9.47 2.89
N ARG A 70 10.79 9.69 2.85
CA ARG A 70 9.83 8.65 2.42
C ARG A 70 10.11 8.13 1.00
N GLY A 71 10.42 9.02 0.06
CA GLY A 71 10.71 8.64 -1.34
C GLY A 71 11.99 7.85 -1.54
N ASP A 72 12.91 7.88 -0.56
CA ASP A 72 14.24 7.29 -0.66
C ASP A 72 14.40 6.05 0.25
N CYS A 73 13.39 5.73 1.08
CA CYS A 73 13.39 4.58 1.98
C CYS A 73 12.14 3.75 1.79
N ALA A 74 12.28 2.63 1.09
CA ALA A 74 11.15 1.78 0.72
C ALA A 74 10.49 1.12 1.93
N ARG A 75 11.25 0.85 3.00
CA ARG A 75 10.69 0.38 4.28
C ARG A 75 9.79 1.42 4.95
N LYS A 76 10.23 2.68 5.00
CA LYS A 76 9.43 3.80 5.53
C LYS A 76 8.19 4.02 4.69
N ASP A 77 8.31 3.96 3.36
CA ASP A 77 7.15 4.11 2.47
C ASP A 77 6.10 3.00 2.70
N ALA A 78 6.54 1.74 2.86
CA ALA A 78 5.64 0.64 3.21
C ALA A 78 4.91 0.85 4.55
N ALA A 79 5.63 1.28 5.60
CA ALA A 79 5.00 1.63 6.87
C ALA A 79 4.03 2.82 6.75
N TRP A 80 4.36 3.81 5.92
CA TRP A 80 3.50 4.95 5.65
C TRP A 80 2.18 4.53 5.02
N MET A 81 2.24 3.69 3.99
CA MET A 81 1.04 3.19 3.30
C MET A 81 0.11 2.45 4.26
N VAL A 82 0.65 1.54 5.11
CA VAL A 82 -0.15 0.84 6.13
C VAL A 82 -0.90 1.81 7.04
N LEU A 83 -0.25 2.90 7.47
CA LEU A 83 -0.88 3.90 8.34
C LEU A 83 -1.87 4.80 7.60
N VAL A 84 -1.69 5.02 6.30
CA VAL A 84 -2.67 5.74 5.47
C VAL A 84 -3.91 4.88 5.26
N ASP A 85 -3.73 3.60 4.92
CA ASP A 85 -4.82 2.65 4.72
C ASP A 85 -5.61 2.42 6.01
N ALA A 86 -4.94 2.42 7.17
CA ALA A 86 -5.57 2.35 8.48
C ALA A 86 -6.21 3.69 8.94
N GLY A 87 -6.11 4.77 8.15
CA GLY A 87 -6.64 6.09 8.51
C GLY A 87 -5.91 6.76 9.69
N ARG A 88 -4.69 6.33 10.01
CA ARG A 88 -3.84 6.96 11.04
C ARG A 88 -3.07 8.17 10.50
N ILE A 89 -2.74 8.15 9.21
CA ILE A 89 -2.13 9.25 8.49
C ILE A 89 -3.09 9.71 7.40
N HIS A 90 -3.36 11.01 7.34
CA HIS A 90 -4.16 11.62 6.28
C HIS A 90 -3.25 12.47 5.40
N PRO A 91 -2.84 11.97 4.22
CA PRO A 91 -2.01 12.74 3.31
C PRO A 91 -2.76 13.98 2.86
N ARG A 92 -2.11 15.14 2.93
CA ARG A 92 -2.65 16.32 2.25
C ARG A 92 -2.48 16.11 0.75
N VAL A 93 -3.56 15.80 0.06
CA VAL A 93 -3.58 15.87 -1.40
C VAL A 93 -3.35 17.33 -1.81
N PRO A 94 -2.41 17.62 -2.73
CA PRO A 94 -2.31 18.94 -3.30
C PRO A 94 -3.63 19.24 -4.01
N LEU A 95 -4.31 20.32 -3.63
CA LEU A 95 -5.44 20.81 -4.41
C LEU A 95 -4.88 21.28 -5.75
N ILE A 96 -5.10 20.49 -6.80
CA ILE A 96 -4.75 20.87 -8.17
C ILE A 96 -5.67 22.06 -8.52
N GLY A 97 -5.20 23.29 -8.35
CA GLY A 97 -5.93 24.52 -8.68
C GLY A 97 -5.87 25.68 -7.68
N GLY A 98 -5.14 25.57 -6.56
CA GLY A 98 -5.04 26.66 -5.58
C GLY A 98 -3.92 27.65 -5.87
N ILE A 99 -4.16 28.65 -6.73
CA ILE A 99 -3.35 29.89 -6.74
C ILE A 99 -3.68 30.70 -5.48
N ARG A 100 -2.67 30.98 -4.65
CA ARG A 100 -2.67 32.05 -3.66
C ARG A 100 -1.52 32.98 -3.97
#